data_AF-A0A1J4Q6B3-F1
#
_entry.id   AF-A0A1J4Q6B3-F1
#
_cell.length_a   1.000
_cell.length_b   1.000
_cell.length_c   1.000
_cell.angle_alpha   90.00
_cell.angle_beta   90.00
_cell.angle_gamma   90.00
#
_symmetry.space_group_name_H-M   'P 1'
#
loop_
_entity.id
_entity.type
_entity.pdbx_description
1 polymer ?
#
loop_
_entity_poly.entity_id
_entity_poly.type
_entity_poly.pdbx_seq_one_letter_code
_entity_poly.pdbx_strand_id
1 'polypeptide(L)'
;MPMRLPARLRTGLDDIRHRRRLDTYVTFLLGLAVTGLGLSGVVDTRVVGSAVLAGVSFLVLNSVPQLQRPDTEAVLRDRSDYRTVAELLRHARDLRVYGPTAVHVLVNSAEIRREILDRGGSCRVVVQAPDPAQLRMTALQLDSSMDLEMTLRQSLSVLRRLGGHPRFAHRLIPFNPGFSLLVVNADAPDGYVIVETHGFQDESIADRMHIRITKAESARWFAYWTARFEALWEAASEDPGTGNEPGADGAGAGTGTDGGSGTGEGAGAGRPPHDPRGTLTAGRPE
;
A
#
# COMPACT_ATOMS: atom_id res chain seq x y z
N MET A 1 -15.68 46.78 -28.60
CA MET A 1 -15.42 45.38 -28.95
C MET A 1 -14.04 45.00 -28.39
N PRO A 2 -13.94 44.33 -27.22
CA PRO A 2 -12.63 44.03 -26.62
C PRO A 2 -12.03 42.75 -27.22
N MET A 3 -10.80 42.89 -27.72
CA MET A 3 -10.00 41.84 -28.34
C MET A 3 -9.56 40.83 -27.26
N ARG A 4 -10.13 39.62 -27.28
CA ARG A 4 -9.73 38.53 -26.38
C ARG A 4 -8.42 37.93 -26.88
N LEU A 5 -7.32 38.16 -26.15
CA LEU A 5 -6.06 37.46 -26.40
C LEU A 5 -6.21 35.94 -26.17
N PRO A 6 -5.59 35.09 -27.00
CA PRO A 6 -5.68 33.64 -26.87
C PRO A 6 -4.97 33.14 -25.60
N ALA A 7 -5.63 32.21 -24.90
CA ALA A 7 -5.23 31.64 -23.60
C ALA A 7 -3.83 30.99 -23.55
N ARG A 8 -3.16 30.80 -24.70
CA ARG A 8 -1.82 30.22 -24.80
C ARG A 8 -0.69 31.16 -24.38
N LEU A 9 -0.91 32.48 -24.36
CA LEU A 9 0.10 33.44 -23.92
C LEU A 9 0.18 33.58 -22.39
N ARG A 10 -0.87 33.18 -21.66
CA ARG A 10 -0.88 33.22 -20.19
C ARG A 10 -0.03 32.11 -19.57
N THR A 11 0.05 30.94 -20.21
CA THR A 11 0.84 29.81 -19.70
C THR A 11 2.35 30.05 -19.78
N GLY A 12 2.83 30.85 -20.74
CA GLY A 12 4.26 31.18 -20.85
C GLY A 12 4.77 32.16 -19.78
N LEU A 13 3.89 33.01 -19.23
CA LEU A 13 4.24 33.99 -18.20
C LEU A 13 4.31 33.38 -16.79
N ASP A 14 3.49 32.36 -16.50
CA ASP A 14 3.52 31.65 -15.22
C ASP A 14 4.72 30.69 -15.09
N ASP A 15 5.27 30.23 -16.22
CA ASP A 15 6.42 29.32 -16.27
C ASP A 15 7.75 30.06 -15.93
N ILE A 16 7.86 31.34 -16.28
CA ILE A 16 9.00 32.22 -15.93
C ILE A 16 9.04 32.47 -14.41
N ARG A 17 7.88 32.49 -13.74
CA ARG A 17 7.76 32.76 -12.30
C ARG A 17 8.25 31.59 -11.42
N HIS A 18 8.33 30.38 -11.98
CA HIS A 18 8.76 29.16 -11.26
C HIS A 18 10.25 28.85 -11.38
N ARG A 19 11.07 29.72 -11.99
CA ARG A 19 12.53 29.54 -12.21
C ARG A 19 12.92 28.23 -12.91
N ARG A 20 11.95 27.46 -13.43
CA ARG A 20 12.16 26.04 -13.73
C ARG A 20 12.81 25.76 -15.08
N ARG A 21 13.06 26.81 -15.91
CA ARG A 21 13.64 26.70 -17.26
C ARG A 21 14.40 27.96 -17.72
N LEU A 22 14.95 28.76 -16.79
CA LEU A 22 15.67 30.00 -17.13
C LEU A 22 16.80 29.75 -18.15
N ASP A 23 17.53 28.65 -17.98
CA ASP A 23 18.64 28.28 -18.86
C ASP A 23 18.18 28.08 -20.30
N THR A 24 17.02 27.41 -20.51
CA THR A 24 16.46 27.19 -21.85
C THR A 24 16.07 28.51 -22.53
N TYR A 25 15.46 29.44 -21.77
CA TYR A 25 15.07 30.75 -22.31
C TYR A 25 16.30 31.61 -22.64
N VAL A 26 17.33 31.59 -21.80
CA VAL A 26 18.60 32.30 -22.04
C VAL A 26 19.30 31.75 -23.28
N THR A 27 19.40 30.42 -23.42
CA THR A 27 20.00 29.80 -24.63
C THR A 27 19.20 30.13 -25.89
N PHE A 28 17.86 30.12 -25.81
CA PHE A 28 17.01 30.47 -26.94
C PHE A 28 17.21 31.94 -27.38
N LEU A 29 17.22 32.88 -26.43
CA LEU A 29 17.46 34.30 -26.72
C LEU A 29 18.88 34.55 -27.27
N LEU A 30 19.88 33.87 -26.71
CA LEU A 30 21.26 33.96 -27.20
C LEU A 30 21.37 33.42 -28.64
N GLY A 31 20.73 32.29 -28.93
CA GLY A 31 20.67 31.73 -30.29
C GLY A 31 19.99 32.67 -31.29
N LEU A 32 18.90 33.34 -30.87
CA LEU A 32 18.19 34.30 -31.70
C LEU A 32 19.05 35.55 -31.99
N ALA A 33 19.79 36.06 -31.00
CA ALA A 33 20.69 37.18 -31.16
C ALA A 33 21.86 36.86 -32.11
N VAL A 34 22.49 35.69 -31.95
CA VAL A 34 23.56 35.21 -32.84
C VAL A 34 23.05 35.05 -34.27
N THR A 35 21.84 34.52 -34.44
CA THR A 35 21.20 34.38 -35.76
C THR A 35 20.95 35.74 -36.41
N GLY A 36 20.43 36.71 -35.66
CA GLY A 36 20.21 38.07 -36.16
C GLY A 36 21.52 38.77 -36.57
N LEU A 37 22.58 38.64 -35.77
CA LEU A 37 23.90 39.16 -36.08
C LEU A 37 24.48 38.52 -37.35
N GLY A 38 24.34 37.21 -37.51
CA GLY A 38 24.78 36.51 -38.73
C GLY A 38 24.06 36.98 -40.00
N LEU A 39 22.75 37.22 -39.93
CA LEU A 39 21.96 37.70 -41.07
C LEU A 39 22.29 39.14 -41.47
N SER A 40 22.72 39.98 -40.53
CA SER A 40 23.07 41.38 -40.79
C SER A 40 24.40 41.56 -41.55
N GLY A 41 25.20 40.48 -41.71
CA GLY A 41 26.50 40.53 -42.39
C GLY A 41 27.59 41.31 -41.62
N VAL A 42 27.30 41.77 -40.41
CA VAL A 42 28.22 42.55 -39.56
C VAL A 42 29.35 41.68 -38.98
N VAL A 43 29.18 40.36 -38.97
CA VAL A 43 30.08 39.40 -38.31
C VAL A 43 30.59 38.36 -39.30
N ASP A 44 31.89 38.05 -39.23
CA ASP A 44 32.55 37.05 -40.07
C ASP A 44 31.93 35.65 -39.90
N THR A 45 31.75 34.93 -41.00
CA THR A 45 31.20 33.57 -41.04
C THR A 45 31.91 32.61 -40.09
N ARG A 46 33.22 32.79 -39.84
CA ARG A 46 34.00 31.97 -38.89
C ARG A 46 33.53 32.15 -37.43
N VAL A 47 33.13 33.36 -37.07
CA VAL A 47 32.61 33.68 -35.74
C VAL A 47 31.20 33.09 -35.57
N VAL A 48 30.37 33.18 -36.61
CA VAL A 48 29.04 32.55 -36.62
C VAL A 48 29.14 31.03 -36.46
N GLY A 49 30.04 30.38 -37.21
CA GLY A 49 30.25 28.93 -37.08
C GLY A 49 30.71 28.50 -35.69
N SER A 50 31.65 29.24 -35.09
CA SER A 50 32.11 29.00 -33.72
C SER A 50 30.99 29.17 -32.68
N ALA A 51 30.15 30.21 -32.85
CA ALA A 51 29.04 30.48 -31.95
C ALA A 51 27.94 29.40 -32.05
N VAL A 52 27.64 28.92 -33.25
CA VAL A 52 26.69 27.80 -33.46
C VAL A 52 27.22 26.53 -32.80
N LEU A 53 28.49 26.17 -33.01
CA LEU A 53 29.10 24.99 -32.38
C LEU A 53 29.12 25.09 -30.86
N ALA A 54 29.43 26.26 -30.30
CA ALA A 54 29.36 26.51 -28.86
C ALA A 54 27.93 26.37 -28.34
N GLY A 55 26.94 26.92 -29.05
CA GLY A 55 25.52 26.81 -28.70
C GLY A 55 24.99 25.38 -28.74
N VAL A 56 25.36 24.61 -29.77
CA VAL A 56 25.01 23.18 -29.87
C VAL A 56 25.70 22.37 -28.79
N SER A 57 26.99 22.62 -28.52
CA SER A 57 27.73 21.93 -27.45
C SER A 57 27.13 22.22 -26.07
N PHE A 58 26.79 23.48 -25.81
CA PHE A 58 26.07 23.90 -24.60
C PHE A 58 24.70 23.23 -24.50
N LEU A 59 23.94 23.19 -25.61
CA LEU A 59 22.64 22.54 -25.65
C LEU A 59 22.78 21.05 -25.36
N VAL A 60 23.75 20.35 -25.94
CA VAL A 60 23.99 18.92 -25.69
C VAL A 60 24.38 18.68 -24.24
N LEU A 61 25.29 19.48 -23.68
CA LEU A 61 25.70 19.39 -22.27
C LEU A 61 24.54 19.67 -21.31
N ASN A 62 23.65 20.61 -21.66
CA ASN A 62 22.54 21.04 -20.81
C ASN A 62 21.22 20.28 -21.09
N SER A 63 21.16 19.47 -22.16
CA SER A 63 20.03 18.60 -22.50
C SER A 63 20.15 17.22 -21.89
N VAL A 64 21.29 16.90 -21.25
CA VAL A 64 21.36 15.72 -20.37
C VAL A 64 20.32 15.96 -19.28
N PRO A 65 19.22 15.20 -19.22
CA PRO A 65 18.31 15.31 -18.10
C PRO A 65 19.17 15.10 -16.87
N GLN A 66 19.18 16.05 -15.94
CA GLN A 66 19.62 15.71 -14.60
C GLN A 66 18.71 14.57 -14.18
N LEU A 67 19.22 13.34 -14.25
CA LEU A 67 18.62 12.19 -13.60
C LEU A 67 18.64 12.59 -12.14
N GLN A 68 17.60 13.31 -11.70
CA GLN A 68 17.29 13.46 -10.30
C GLN A 68 17.25 12.03 -9.82
N ARG A 69 18.30 11.62 -9.10
CA ARG A 69 18.27 10.36 -8.38
C ARG A 69 17.00 10.44 -7.56
N PRO A 70 16.03 9.53 -7.79
CA PRO A 70 14.84 9.50 -6.96
C PRO A 70 15.35 9.47 -5.53
N ASP A 71 14.89 10.41 -4.71
CA ASP A 71 15.15 10.34 -3.29
C ASP A 71 14.66 8.98 -2.82
N THR A 72 15.52 8.22 -2.14
CA THR A 72 15.18 6.88 -1.69
C THR A 72 13.93 6.92 -0.83
N GLU A 73 13.78 7.97 -0.02
CA GLU A 73 12.60 8.25 0.80
C GLU A 73 11.33 8.52 -0.03
N ALA A 74 11.48 9.02 -1.26
CA ALA A 74 10.33 9.22 -2.16
C ALA A 74 9.80 7.90 -2.75
N VAL A 75 10.66 6.87 -2.83
CA VAL A 75 10.35 5.54 -3.38
C VAL A 75 9.98 4.55 -2.27
N LEU A 76 10.76 4.56 -1.18
CA LEU A 76 10.61 3.71 -0.01
C LEU A 76 9.92 4.54 1.06
N ARG A 77 8.61 4.37 1.16
CA ARG A 77 7.79 5.14 2.11
C ARG A 77 7.58 4.33 3.38
N ASP A 78 7.36 5.01 4.49
CA ASP A 78 6.99 4.40 5.77
C ASP A 78 5.48 4.52 6.03
N ARG A 79 4.99 4.00 7.16
CA ARG A 79 3.54 4.09 7.44
C ARG A 79 3.05 5.49 7.80
N SER A 80 3.93 6.42 8.17
CA SER A 80 3.55 7.80 8.46
C SER A 80 3.12 8.56 7.21
N ASP A 81 3.56 8.11 6.03
CA ASP A 81 3.13 8.62 4.72
C ASP A 81 1.72 8.19 4.31
N TYR A 82 1.08 7.26 5.03
CA TYR A 82 -0.29 6.89 4.72
C TYR A 82 -1.26 7.99 5.10
N ARG A 83 -2.04 8.41 4.10
CA ARG A 83 -3.36 8.99 4.33
C ARG A 83 -4.20 8.03 5.15
N THR A 84 -5.17 8.54 5.92
CA THR A 84 -6.10 7.68 6.68
C THR A 84 -6.72 6.61 5.76
N VAL A 85 -7.01 5.42 6.27
CA VAL A 85 -7.61 4.34 5.44
C VAL A 85 -8.91 4.82 4.78
N ALA A 86 -9.69 5.67 5.44
CA ALA A 86 -10.85 6.33 4.86
C ALA A 86 -10.53 7.18 3.62
N GLU A 87 -9.41 7.91 3.61
CA GLU A 87 -8.95 8.67 2.44
C GLU A 87 -8.45 7.77 1.32
N LEU A 88 -7.80 6.66 1.67
CA LEU A 88 -7.33 5.65 0.71
C LEU A 88 -8.50 5.00 -0.03
N LEU A 89 -9.60 4.73 0.69
CA LEU A 89 -10.77 4.02 0.18
C LEU A 89 -11.86 4.92 -0.41
N ARG A 90 -11.82 6.25 -0.22
CA ARG A 90 -12.90 7.18 -0.60
C ARG A 90 -13.37 7.04 -2.06
N HIS A 91 -12.44 6.74 -2.98
CA HIS A 91 -12.71 6.59 -4.41
C HIS A 91 -12.46 5.16 -4.91
N ALA A 92 -12.28 4.20 -3.99
CA ALA A 92 -12.08 2.82 -4.33
C ALA A 92 -13.39 2.18 -4.81
N ARG A 93 -13.36 1.57 -5.99
CA ARG A 93 -14.42 0.72 -6.55
C ARG A 93 -14.01 -0.75 -6.62
N ASP A 94 -12.71 -1.02 -6.59
CA ASP A 94 -12.15 -2.36 -6.54
C ASP A 94 -11.02 -2.37 -5.51
N LEU A 95 -11.12 -3.27 -4.53
CA LEU A 95 -10.12 -3.45 -3.48
C LEU A 95 -9.68 -4.92 -3.47
N ARG A 96 -8.37 -5.14 -3.56
CA ARG A 96 -7.78 -6.48 -3.48
C ARG A 96 -6.70 -6.46 -2.41
N VAL A 97 -6.84 -7.32 -1.41
CA VAL A 97 -5.99 -7.31 -0.23
C VAL A 97 -5.36 -8.67 -0.06
N TYR A 98 -4.05 -8.70 0.13
CA TYR A 98 -3.36 -9.84 0.69
C TYR A 98 -2.50 -9.39 1.87
N GLY A 99 -2.60 -10.13 2.97
CA GLY A 99 -1.65 -10.06 4.07
C GLY A 99 -1.84 -11.26 5.00
N PRO A 100 -0.83 -11.66 5.80
CA PRO A 100 -0.92 -12.85 6.65
C PRO A 100 -2.20 -12.90 7.50
N THR A 101 -2.55 -11.76 8.11
CA THR A 101 -3.84 -11.56 8.80
C THR A 101 -4.70 -10.50 8.14
N ALA A 102 -4.11 -9.61 7.32
CA ALA A 102 -4.74 -8.41 6.79
C ALA A 102 -5.37 -7.47 7.86
N VAL A 103 -4.99 -7.62 9.13
CA VAL A 103 -5.62 -6.90 10.25
C VAL A 103 -5.62 -5.38 10.06
N HIS A 104 -4.54 -4.79 9.53
CA HIS A 104 -4.43 -3.35 9.31
C HIS A 104 -5.49 -2.78 8.35
N VAL A 105 -6.00 -3.61 7.44
CA VAL A 105 -7.08 -3.23 6.54
C VAL A 105 -8.43 -3.55 7.18
N LEU A 106 -8.56 -4.74 7.80
CA LEU A 106 -9.83 -5.25 8.32
C LEU A 106 -10.34 -4.55 9.59
N VAL A 107 -9.47 -3.89 10.35
CA VAL A 107 -9.90 -2.98 11.43
C VAL A 107 -10.79 -1.83 10.91
N ASN A 108 -10.71 -1.51 9.61
CA ASN A 108 -11.54 -0.52 8.93
C ASN A 108 -12.65 -1.17 8.07
N SER A 109 -13.15 -2.34 8.49
CA SER A 109 -14.19 -3.08 7.74
C SER A 109 -15.48 -2.30 7.53
N ALA A 110 -15.83 -1.39 8.45
CA ALA A 110 -16.97 -0.49 8.29
C ALA A 110 -16.78 0.46 7.10
N GLU A 111 -15.58 1.02 6.93
CA GLU A 111 -15.20 1.87 5.80
C GLU A 111 -15.17 1.09 4.49
N ILE A 112 -14.64 -0.15 4.50
CA ILE A 112 -14.67 -1.03 3.31
C ILE A 112 -16.11 -1.25 2.86
N ARG A 113 -17.01 -1.55 3.81
CA ARG A 113 -18.43 -1.72 3.51
C ARG A 113 -19.03 -0.43 2.94
N ARG A 114 -18.89 0.69 3.66
CA ARG A 114 -19.53 1.97 3.32
C ARG A 114 -19.00 2.61 2.04
N GLU A 115 -17.67 2.62 1.85
CA GLU A 115 -17.03 3.37 0.76
C GLU A 115 -16.91 2.53 -0.53
N ILE A 116 -16.85 1.20 -0.43
CA ILE A 116 -16.66 0.31 -1.59
C ILE A 116 -17.93 -0.51 -1.85
N LEU A 117 -18.29 -1.39 -0.92
CA LEU A 117 -19.29 -2.44 -1.15
C LEU A 117 -20.70 -1.85 -1.35
N ASP A 118 -21.15 -0.99 -0.45
CA ASP A 118 -22.47 -0.34 -0.49
C ASP A 118 -22.59 0.63 -1.70
N ARG A 119 -21.46 1.03 -2.30
CA ARG A 119 -21.41 1.85 -3.53
C ARG A 119 -21.31 1.01 -4.81
N GLY A 120 -21.47 -0.30 -4.71
CA GLY A 120 -21.43 -1.23 -5.85
C GLY A 120 -20.02 -1.64 -6.27
N GLY A 121 -18.99 -1.30 -5.51
CA GLY A 121 -17.63 -1.79 -5.70
C GLY A 121 -17.45 -3.25 -5.26
N SER A 122 -16.28 -3.81 -5.52
CA SER A 122 -15.89 -5.17 -5.15
C SER A 122 -14.71 -5.19 -4.19
N CYS A 123 -14.68 -6.19 -3.31
CA CYS A 123 -13.55 -6.42 -2.41
C CYS A 123 -13.19 -7.91 -2.39
N ARG A 124 -11.92 -8.21 -2.61
CA ARG A 124 -11.34 -9.56 -2.55
C ARG A 124 -10.21 -9.58 -1.52
N VAL A 125 -10.28 -10.49 -0.57
CA VAL A 125 -9.26 -10.59 0.50
C VAL A 125 -8.66 -11.99 0.56
N VAL A 126 -7.33 -12.08 0.57
CA VAL A 126 -6.59 -13.31 0.83
C VAL A 126 -5.86 -13.17 2.15
N VAL A 127 -6.07 -14.11 3.06
CA VAL A 127 -5.31 -14.22 4.33
C VAL A 127 -4.68 -15.61 4.45
N GLN A 128 -3.77 -15.76 5.40
CA GLN A 128 -3.17 -17.06 5.65
C GLN A 128 -4.19 -18.04 6.25
N ALA A 129 -4.09 -19.32 5.88
CA ALA A 129 -4.87 -20.38 6.50
C ALA A 129 -4.44 -20.58 7.97
N PRO A 130 -5.36 -20.98 8.86
CA PRO A 130 -5.08 -21.17 10.29
C PRO A 130 -4.31 -22.48 10.56
N ASP A 131 -3.14 -22.64 9.94
CA ASP A 131 -2.23 -23.77 10.19
C ASP A 131 -1.17 -23.38 11.25
N PRO A 132 -1.13 -24.03 12.41
CA PRO A 132 -0.24 -23.64 13.51
C PRO A 132 1.25 -23.66 13.14
N ALA A 133 1.70 -24.60 12.30
CA ALA A 133 3.09 -24.72 11.92
C ALA A 133 3.52 -23.56 11.00
N GLN A 134 2.69 -23.23 10.01
CA GLN A 134 2.92 -22.12 9.08
C GLN A 134 2.79 -20.76 9.77
N LEU A 135 1.85 -20.62 10.70
CA LEU A 135 1.72 -19.40 11.51
C LEU A 135 2.95 -19.18 12.39
N ARG A 136 3.51 -20.24 12.98
CA ARG A 136 4.76 -20.14 13.73
C ARG A 136 5.93 -19.69 12.85
N MET A 137 6.04 -20.24 11.63
CA MET A 137 7.05 -19.78 10.67
C MET A 137 6.87 -18.31 10.27
N THR A 138 5.61 -17.88 10.14
CA THR A 138 5.27 -16.50 9.80
C THR A 138 5.56 -15.54 10.94
N ALA A 139 5.27 -15.94 12.19
CA ALA A 139 5.61 -15.16 13.38
C ALA A 139 7.12 -14.96 13.51
N LEU A 140 7.93 -15.99 13.20
CA LEU A 140 9.40 -15.85 13.16
C LEU A 140 9.89 -14.86 12.10
N GLN A 141 9.16 -14.68 11.00
CA GLN A 141 9.51 -13.71 9.96
C GLN A 141 9.14 -12.28 10.38
N LEU A 142 7.89 -12.08 10.81
CA LEU A 142 7.33 -10.74 11.01
C LEU A 142 7.84 -10.06 12.28
N ASP A 143 7.53 -10.66 13.42
CA ASP A 143 7.82 -10.19 14.77
C ASP A 143 7.26 -11.25 15.74
N SER A 144 8.08 -11.72 16.67
CA SER A 144 7.69 -12.71 17.67
C SER A 144 6.77 -12.15 18.77
N SER A 145 6.59 -10.82 18.84
CA SER A 145 5.72 -10.16 19.82
C SER A 145 4.23 -10.24 19.48
N MET A 146 3.89 -10.52 18.21
CA MET A 146 2.51 -10.57 17.74
C MET A 146 1.89 -11.96 17.95
N ASP A 147 0.76 -12.02 18.65
CA ASP A 147 -0.12 -13.20 18.63
C ASP A 147 -0.84 -13.29 17.27
N LEU A 148 -0.12 -13.85 16.29
CA LEU A 148 -0.58 -13.98 14.91
C LEU A 148 -1.84 -14.86 14.82
N GLU A 149 -1.95 -15.88 15.67
CA GLU A 149 -3.10 -16.79 15.69
C GLU A 149 -4.36 -16.07 16.16
N MET A 150 -4.29 -15.34 17.27
CA MET A 150 -5.41 -14.54 17.77
C MET A 150 -5.81 -13.46 16.76
N THR A 151 -4.82 -12.80 16.17
CA THR A 151 -5.03 -11.75 15.16
C THR A 151 -5.69 -12.30 13.89
N LEU A 152 -5.25 -13.48 13.42
CA LEU A 152 -5.87 -14.15 12.29
C LEU A 152 -7.31 -14.57 12.61
N ARG A 153 -7.56 -15.10 13.81
CA ARG A 153 -8.90 -15.51 14.24
C ARG A 153 -9.88 -14.33 14.23
N GLN A 154 -9.44 -13.18 14.74
CA GLN A 154 -10.23 -11.94 14.68
C GLN A 154 -10.48 -11.50 13.24
N SER A 155 -9.46 -11.56 12.39
CA SER A 155 -9.55 -11.21 10.97
C SER A 155 -10.55 -12.10 10.23
N LEU A 156 -10.50 -13.43 10.43
CA LEU A 156 -11.46 -14.38 9.88
C LEU A 156 -12.89 -14.11 10.34
N SER A 157 -13.10 -13.73 11.60
CA SER A 157 -14.42 -13.33 12.10
C SER A 157 -14.95 -12.09 11.37
N VAL A 158 -14.11 -11.09 11.10
CA VAL A 158 -14.48 -9.92 10.28
C VAL A 158 -14.80 -10.31 8.84
N LEU A 159 -13.96 -11.13 8.21
CA LEU A 159 -14.13 -11.58 6.83
C LEU A 159 -15.43 -12.35 6.64
N ARG A 160 -15.74 -13.29 7.54
CA ARG A 160 -16.98 -14.07 7.50
C ARG A 160 -18.22 -13.18 7.62
N ARG A 161 -18.19 -12.15 8.48
CA ARG A 161 -19.28 -11.16 8.56
C ARG A 161 -19.45 -10.34 7.28
N LEU A 162 -18.35 -10.02 6.59
CA LEU A 162 -18.40 -9.37 5.27
C LEU A 162 -18.85 -10.33 4.17
N GLY A 163 -18.69 -11.64 4.36
CA GLY A 163 -19.11 -12.73 3.48
C GLY A 163 -20.57 -12.69 3.03
N GLY A 164 -21.45 -12.07 3.82
CA GLY A 164 -22.86 -11.86 3.43
C GLY A 164 -23.07 -10.84 2.30
N HIS A 165 -22.04 -10.07 1.92
CA HIS A 165 -22.16 -9.07 0.86
C HIS A 165 -21.85 -9.68 -0.52
N PRO A 166 -22.70 -9.51 -1.55
CA PRO A 166 -22.58 -10.22 -2.83
C PRO A 166 -21.35 -9.85 -3.67
N ARG A 167 -20.70 -8.72 -3.37
CA ARG A 167 -19.48 -8.25 -4.06
C ARG A 167 -18.21 -8.41 -3.21
N PHE A 168 -18.31 -9.13 -2.11
CA PHE A 168 -17.20 -9.45 -1.24
C PHE A 168 -16.87 -10.94 -1.35
N ALA A 169 -15.59 -11.28 -1.35
CA ALA A 169 -15.13 -12.65 -1.23
C ALA A 169 -13.79 -12.69 -0.50
N HIS A 170 -13.54 -13.77 0.24
CA HIS A 170 -12.23 -14.06 0.80
C HIS A 170 -11.77 -15.50 0.58
N ARG A 171 -10.45 -15.69 0.61
CA ARG A 171 -9.78 -16.99 0.45
C ARG A 171 -8.60 -17.13 1.40
N LEU A 172 -8.16 -18.36 1.59
CA LEU A 172 -7.09 -18.76 2.50
C LEU A 172 -5.91 -19.33 1.72
N ILE A 173 -4.70 -18.82 1.97
CA ILE A 173 -3.45 -19.34 1.39
C ILE A 173 -2.64 -20.11 2.45
N PRO A 174 -2.04 -21.27 2.13
CA PRO A 174 -1.39 -22.09 3.15
C PRO A 174 0.00 -21.61 3.59
N PHE A 175 0.52 -20.50 3.04
CA PHE A 175 1.86 -20.00 3.35
C PHE A 175 1.92 -18.47 3.28
N ASN A 176 2.96 -17.88 3.89
CA ASN A 176 3.29 -16.47 3.77
C ASN A 176 4.37 -16.24 2.68
N PRO A 177 4.04 -15.66 1.51
CA PRO A 177 5.01 -15.25 0.49
C PRO A 177 6.01 -14.14 0.89
N GLY A 178 5.93 -13.57 2.11
CA GLY A 178 6.94 -12.61 2.59
C GLY A 178 6.66 -11.14 2.26
N PHE A 179 5.44 -10.81 1.85
CA PHE A 179 5.00 -9.44 1.65
C PHE A 179 3.51 -9.31 2.00
N SER A 180 2.99 -8.08 2.03
CA SER A 180 1.57 -7.81 1.92
C SER A 180 1.31 -6.91 0.72
N LEU A 181 0.10 -6.99 0.17
CA LEU A 181 -0.25 -6.39 -1.10
C LEU A 181 -1.65 -5.78 -1.03
N LEU A 182 -1.77 -4.52 -1.43
CA LEU A 182 -3.02 -3.84 -1.64
C LEU A 182 -3.10 -3.41 -3.11
N VAL A 183 -4.19 -3.75 -3.79
CA VAL A 183 -4.50 -3.25 -5.13
C VAL A 183 -5.79 -2.47 -5.03
N VAL A 184 -5.77 -1.23 -5.54
CA VAL A 184 -6.94 -0.36 -5.60
C VAL A 184 -7.22 0.01 -7.04
N ASN A 185 -8.47 -0.13 -7.46
CA ASN A 185 -8.97 0.25 -8.78
C ASN A 185 -8.13 -0.35 -9.93
N ALA A 186 -7.91 -1.67 -9.93
CA ALA A 186 -7.00 -2.34 -10.87
C ALA A 186 -7.24 -1.98 -12.34
N ASP A 187 -8.53 -1.92 -12.71
CA ASP A 187 -8.99 -1.69 -14.07
C ASP A 187 -9.13 -0.20 -14.43
N ALA A 188 -8.99 0.71 -13.46
CA ALA A 188 -9.13 2.15 -13.68
C ALA A 188 -7.80 2.83 -14.02
N PRO A 189 -7.83 4.06 -14.60
CA PRO A 189 -6.62 4.85 -14.86
C PRO A 189 -5.93 5.35 -13.58
N ASP A 190 -6.70 5.59 -12.51
CA ASP A 190 -6.23 6.07 -11.20
C ASP A 190 -5.85 4.92 -10.25
N GLY A 191 -5.74 3.70 -10.77
CA GLY A 191 -5.35 2.53 -10.01
C GLY A 191 -3.94 2.63 -9.42
N TYR A 192 -3.75 2.04 -8.25
CA TYR A 192 -2.45 1.93 -7.61
C TYR A 192 -2.32 0.62 -6.83
N VAL A 193 -1.07 0.20 -6.66
CA VAL A 193 -0.70 -0.90 -5.76
C VAL A 193 0.16 -0.37 -4.63
N ILE A 194 0.06 -1.00 -3.49
CA ILE A 194 0.94 -0.84 -2.35
C ILE A 194 1.51 -2.21 -2.03
N VAL A 195 2.83 -2.30 -1.98
CA VAL A 195 3.57 -3.51 -1.65
C VAL A 195 4.39 -3.23 -0.41
N GLU A 196 4.16 -3.99 0.66
CA GLU A 196 4.93 -3.93 1.90
C GLU A 196 5.69 -5.24 2.03
N THR A 197 7.01 -5.22 1.87
CA THR A 197 7.84 -6.41 2.09
C THR A 197 8.01 -6.62 3.59
N HIS A 198 7.92 -7.85 4.06
CA HIS A 198 8.15 -8.15 5.46
C HIS A 198 9.66 -8.07 5.76
N GLY A 199 10.05 -7.19 6.68
CA GLY A 199 11.38 -7.25 7.27
C GLY A 199 11.51 -8.49 8.16
N PHE A 200 12.73 -8.82 8.55
CA PHE A 200 13.01 -9.91 9.48
C PHE A 200 13.21 -9.33 10.88
N GLN A 201 12.34 -9.70 11.83
CA GLN A 201 12.38 -9.19 13.21
C GLN A 201 12.27 -7.67 13.30
N ASP A 202 11.26 -7.09 12.65
CA ASP A 202 11.01 -5.65 12.76
C ASP A 202 10.66 -5.30 14.22
N GLU A 203 11.33 -4.29 14.80
CA GLU A 203 11.07 -3.82 16.16
C GLU A 203 9.70 -3.11 16.28
N SER A 204 9.16 -2.63 15.16
CA SER A 204 7.90 -1.91 15.09
C SER A 204 7.21 -2.11 13.75
N ILE A 205 5.92 -2.42 13.80
CA ILE A 205 5.06 -2.54 12.61
C ILE A 205 4.89 -1.17 11.90
N ALA A 206 5.11 -0.06 12.60
CA ALA A 206 5.02 1.29 12.02
C ALA A 206 6.16 1.61 11.05
N ASP A 207 7.29 0.92 11.17
CA ASP A 207 8.50 1.20 10.40
C ASP A 207 8.58 0.37 9.11
N ARG A 208 7.51 -0.36 8.79
CA ARG A 208 7.47 -1.23 7.62
C ARG A 208 7.48 -0.42 6.34
N MET A 209 8.60 -0.53 5.64
CA MET A 209 8.82 0.02 4.33
C MET A 209 7.78 -0.51 3.34
N HIS A 210 7.19 0.40 2.58
CA HIS A 210 6.29 0.07 1.49
C HIS A 210 6.62 0.86 0.23
N ILE A 211 6.20 0.31 -0.90
CA ILE A 211 6.30 0.96 -2.20
C ILE A 211 4.88 1.14 -2.73
N ARG A 212 4.52 2.39 -3.04
CA ARG A 212 3.31 2.71 -3.77
C ARG A 212 3.64 2.89 -5.25
N ILE A 213 2.91 2.18 -6.11
CA ILE A 213 3.08 2.27 -7.56
C ILE A 213 1.72 2.59 -8.17
N THR A 214 1.56 3.80 -8.71
CA THR A 214 0.39 4.14 -9.51
C THR A 214 0.54 3.61 -10.93
N LYS A 215 -0.59 3.34 -11.59
CA LYS A 215 -0.62 2.92 -13.00
C LYS A 215 0.01 3.96 -13.94
N ALA A 216 -0.13 5.25 -13.59
CA ALA A 216 0.45 6.37 -14.32
C ALA A 216 1.99 6.43 -14.20
N GLU A 217 2.54 6.12 -13.03
CA GLU A 217 4.00 6.10 -12.80
C GLU A 217 4.66 4.89 -13.47
N SER A 218 4.05 3.70 -13.36
CA SER A 218 4.59 2.50 -13.98
C SER A 218 3.51 1.45 -14.28
N ALA A 219 2.95 1.51 -15.49
CA ALA A 219 1.99 0.51 -15.97
C ALA A 219 2.57 -0.93 -15.91
N ARG A 220 3.87 -1.11 -16.17
CA ARG A 220 4.55 -2.41 -16.13
C ARG A 220 4.54 -3.01 -14.72
N TRP A 221 5.01 -2.28 -13.71
CA TRP A 221 5.11 -2.80 -12.35
C TRP A 221 3.75 -2.90 -11.66
N PHE A 222 2.84 -1.96 -11.96
CA PHE A 222 1.45 -2.05 -11.56
C PHE A 222 0.78 -3.34 -12.07
N ALA A 223 0.93 -3.64 -13.36
CA ALA A 223 0.38 -4.86 -13.96
C ALA A 223 1.02 -6.13 -13.37
N TYR A 224 2.33 -6.12 -13.13
CA TYR A 224 3.03 -7.22 -12.48
C TYR A 224 2.42 -7.56 -11.12
N TRP A 225 2.30 -6.58 -10.21
CA TRP A 225 1.79 -6.81 -8.86
C TRP A 225 0.29 -7.15 -8.85
N THR A 226 -0.49 -6.56 -9.75
CA THR A 226 -1.89 -6.96 -9.95
C THR A 226 -1.98 -8.42 -10.37
N ALA A 227 -1.13 -8.87 -11.30
CA ALA A 227 -1.08 -10.28 -11.71
C ALA A 227 -0.57 -11.20 -10.59
N ARG A 228 0.30 -10.71 -9.68
CA ARG A 228 0.69 -11.47 -8.47
C ARG A 228 -0.48 -11.64 -7.51
N PHE A 229 -1.34 -10.63 -7.34
CA PHE A 229 -2.58 -10.80 -6.59
C PHE A 229 -3.48 -11.88 -7.20
N GLU A 230 -3.70 -11.85 -8.52
CA GLU A 230 -4.53 -12.87 -9.17
C GLU A 230 -3.93 -14.27 -9.02
N ALA A 231 -2.61 -14.41 -9.13
CA ALA A 231 -1.96 -15.70 -8.87
C ALA A 231 -2.14 -16.19 -7.43
N LEU A 232 -2.09 -15.29 -6.43
CA LEU A 232 -2.40 -15.62 -5.03
C LEU A 232 -3.86 -16.03 -4.86
N TRP A 233 -4.77 -15.31 -5.50
CA TRP A 233 -6.20 -15.58 -5.44
C TRP A 233 -6.56 -16.95 -6.00
N GLU A 234 -6.00 -17.32 -7.16
CA GLU A 234 -6.21 -18.62 -7.80
C GLU A 234 -5.57 -19.78 -7.03
N ALA A 235 -4.44 -19.54 -6.35
CA ALA A 235 -3.78 -20.56 -5.52
C ALA A 235 -4.43 -20.74 -4.14
N ALA A 236 -5.28 -19.80 -3.71
CA ALA A 236 -5.92 -19.81 -2.40
C ALA A 236 -7.23 -20.63 -2.42
N SER A 237 -7.54 -21.26 -1.29
CA SER A 237 -8.73 -22.08 -1.08
C SER A 237 -9.86 -21.28 -0.44
N GLU A 238 -11.10 -21.74 -0.58
CA GLU A 238 -12.24 -21.18 0.16
C GLU A 238 -12.08 -21.38 1.67
N ASP A 239 -12.66 -20.48 2.47
CA ASP A 239 -12.69 -20.63 3.92
C ASP A 239 -13.78 -21.65 4.31
N PRO A 240 -13.43 -22.79 4.92
CA PRO A 240 -14.44 -23.78 5.33
C PRO A 240 -15.47 -23.22 6.33
N GLY A 241 -15.15 -22.10 7.00
CA GLY A 241 -16.06 -21.43 7.93
C GLY A 241 -17.15 -20.58 7.29
N THR A 242 -17.15 -20.34 5.97
CA THR A 242 -18.22 -19.55 5.31
C THR A 242 -19.48 -20.36 5.01
N GLY A 243 -19.44 -21.70 5.09
CA GLY A 243 -20.56 -22.57 4.76
C GLY A 243 -21.42 -23.04 5.95
N ASN A 244 -21.13 -22.61 7.18
CA ASN A 244 -21.64 -23.28 8.39
C ASN A 244 -22.34 -22.38 9.42
N GLU A 245 -22.83 -21.19 9.05
CA GLU A 245 -23.82 -20.49 9.89
C GLU A 245 -25.23 -20.94 9.50
N PRO A 246 -25.87 -21.87 10.24
CA PRO A 246 -27.30 -22.07 10.13
C PRO A 246 -27.97 -20.73 10.46
N GLY A 247 -28.81 -20.26 9.53
CA GLY A 247 -29.51 -18.98 9.65
C GLY A 247 -30.10 -18.81 11.04
N ALA A 248 -29.81 -17.67 11.66
CA ALA A 248 -30.39 -17.22 12.92
C ALA A 248 -31.87 -16.78 12.73
N ASP A 249 -32.64 -17.57 11.98
CA ASP A 249 -34.09 -17.47 11.83
C ASP A 249 -34.73 -18.68 12.54
N GLY A 250 -34.78 -18.58 13.86
CA GLY A 250 -35.37 -19.61 14.72
C GLY A 250 -35.68 -19.10 16.12
N ALA A 251 -35.97 -17.80 16.27
CA ALA A 251 -36.52 -17.25 17.50
C ALA A 251 -38.06 -17.32 17.43
N GLY A 252 -38.67 -18.30 18.09
CA GLY A 252 -40.11 -18.30 18.30
C GLY A 252 -40.73 -19.64 18.70
N ALA A 253 -40.68 -19.94 20.01
CA ALA A 253 -41.58 -20.78 20.84
C ALA A 253 -40.71 -21.54 21.85
N GLY A 254 -40.76 -21.33 23.17
CA GLY A 254 -41.91 -21.03 24.00
C GLY A 254 -42.33 -22.30 24.74
N THR A 255 -41.83 -22.46 25.97
CA THR A 255 -42.26 -23.30 27.14
C THR A 255 -40.97 -23.64 27.91
N GLY A 256 -40.81 -23.43 29.21
CA GLY A 256 -41.77 -23.36 30.30
C GLY A 256 -41.21 -24.22 31.44
N THR A 257 -40.82 -23.55 32.54
CA THR A 257 -40.86 -23.97 33.95
C THR A 257 -39.96 -25.09 34.52
N ASP A 258 -39.69 -24.86 35.82
CA ASP A 258 -39.13 -25.69 36.89
C ASP A 258 -37.62 -26.02 36.86
N GLY A 259 -36.83 -25.81 37.91
CA GLY A 259 -37.11 -25.66 39.33
C GLY A 259 -36.18 -26.63 40.07
N GLY A 260 -35.22 -26.14 40.85
CA GLY A 260 -34.28 -27.05 41.53
C GLY A 260 -33.13 -26.37 42.26
N SER A 261 -33.40 -25.94 43.49
CA SER A 261 -32.44 -25.59 44.54
C SER A 261 -31.46 -26.72 44.86
N GLY A 262 -30.19 -26.40 45.08
CA GLY A 262 -29.18 -27.33 45.60
C GLY A 262 -27.96 -26.60 46.14
N THR A 263 -28.02 -26.27 47.44
CA THR A 263 -26.91 -25.85 48.30
C THR A 263 -25.80 -26.91 48.38
N GLY A 264 -24.53 -26.49 48.37
CA GLY A 264 -23.38 -27.38 48.53
C GLY A 264 -22.11 -26.60 48.87
N GLU A 265 -21.97 -26.29 50.14
CA GLU A 265 -20.81 -25.72 50.83
C GLU A 265 -19.61 -26.70 50.82
N GLY A 266 -18.38 -26.20 50.66
CA GLY A 266 -17.19 -27.06 50.69
C GLY A 266 -15.87 -26.29 50.59
N ALA A 267 -15.37 -25.88 51.74
CA ALA A 267 -14.04 -25.29 51.95
C ALA A 267 -12.90 -26.25 51.57
N GLY A 268 -11.75 -25.70 51.17
CA GLY A 268 -10.54 -26.50 50.96
C GLY A 268 -9.30 -25.66 50.64
N ALA A 269 -8.59 -25.27 51.69
CA ALA A 269 -7.31 -24.56 51.67
C ALA A 269 -6.18 -25.38 51.00
N GLY A 270 -5.18 -24.69 50.45
CA GLY A 270 -3.93 -25.33 50.06
C GLY A 270 -3.03 -24.52 49.15
N ARG A 271 -2.32 -23.52 49.70
CA ARG A 271 -1.14 -22.91 49.08
C ARG A 271 0.06 -23.18 49.99
N PRO A 272 1.17 -23.71 49.45
CA PRO A 272 2.49 -23.24 49.87
C PRO A 272 3.38 -22.87 48.66
N PRO A 273 4.54 -22.23 48.91
CA PRO A 273 5.15 -21.25 48.02
C PRO A 273 6.19 -21.86 47.08
N HIS A 274 6.35 -21.26 45.89
CA HIS A 274 7.52 -21.49 45.05
C HIS A 274 8.49 -20.32 45.24
N ASP A 275 9.61 -20.61 45.89
CA ASP A 275 10.75 -19.71 46.11
C ASP A 275 11.54 -19.51 44.79
N PRO A 276 12.07 -18.30 44.52
CA PRO A 276 12.73 -17.94 43.27
C PRO A 276 14.26 -17.95 43.45
N ARG A 277 15.00 -18.67 42.60
CA ARG A 277 16.43 -18.40 42.30
C ARG A 277 16.94 -19.36 41.22
N GLY A 278 17.09 -18.83 40.02
CA GLY A 278 17.84 -19.44 38.92
C GLY A 278 18.75 -18.40 38.30
N THR A 279 19.85 -18.07 38.99
CA THR A 279 20.99 -17.33 38.46
C THR A 279 21.61 -18.10 37.29
N LEU A 280 21.42 -17.60 36.07
CA LEU A 280 22.20 -18.01 34.90
C LEU A 280 23.47 -17.18 34.82
N THR A 281 24.56 -17.83 35.20
CA THR A 281 25.94 -17.40 34.98
C THR A 281 26.23 -17.23 33.50
N ALA A 282 26.67 -16.04 33.11
CA ALA A 282 27.27 -15.75 31.82
C ALA A 282 28.64 -16.45 31.73
N GLY A 283 28.80 -17.33 30.75
CA GLY A 283 30.09 -17.89 30.33
C GLY A 283 30.42 -17.41 28.92
N ARG A 284 31.38 -16.48 28.81
CA ARG A 284 32.33 -16.39 27.68
C ARG A 284 33.56 -17.22 28.10
N PRO A 285 34.22 -17.96 27.20
CA PRO A 285 35.12 -17.38 26.19
C PRO A 285 35.09 -18.20 24.85
N GLU A 286 35.76 -17.90 23.75
CA GLU A 286 36.93 -17.07 23.38
C GLU A 286 36.63 -16.26 22.10
#